data_AF-A0A3D5JKF0-F1
#
_entry.id   AF-A0A3D5JKF0-F1
#
_cell.length_a   1.000
_cell.length_b   1.000
_cell.length_c   1.000
_cell.angle_alpha   90.00
_cell.angle_beta   90.00
_cell.angle_gamma   90.00
#
_symmetry.space_group_name_H-M   'P 1'
#
loop_
_entity.id
_entity.type
_entity.pdbx_description
1 polymer ?
#
loop_
_entity_poly.entity_id
_entity_poly.type
_entity_poly.pdbx_seq_one_letter_code
_entity_poly.pdbx_strand_id
1 'polypeptide(L)'
;IEAGQAAASSSFLQGVTIIRVTDPDKRAALRAVANNQAYVEDAAEFLVFCADLSRPMRCCEQHGGEAAKGLTEQFIIATVDTALYAQNLVIAAESAGLGICYIGALRNDPAKATEILGLPQQVYPVFGLCLGHPAQDPEVKPRLPVSVTLKENSYSTDGEDEAIADYDEAMRTYYANRSANIKIQGWSDQMAGLLGKEGRPHMLGFLQSQGFITR
;
A
#
# COMPACT_ATOMS: atom_id res chain seq x y z
N ILE A 1 15.09 2.65 7.25
CA ILE A 1 14.54 3.96 6.82
C ILE A 1 15.35 4.53 5.65
N GLU A 2 16.67 4.71 5.80
CA GLU A 2 17.55 5.26 4.75
C GLU A 2 17.47 4.51 3.41
N ALA A 3 17.36 3.18 3.43
CA ALA A 3 17.14 2.40 2.21
C ALA A 3 15.89 2.84 1.43
N GLY A 4 14.79 3.15 2.14
CA GLY A 4 13.58 3.72 1.54
C GLY A 4 13.82 5.11 0.97
N GLN A 5 14.55 5.97 1.69
CA GLN A 5 14.92 7.32 1.22
C GLN A 5 15.79 7.33 -0.04
N ALA A 6 16.55 6.25 -0.28
CA ALA A 6 17.35 6.10 -1.49
C ALA A 6 16.54 5.74 -2.74
N ALA A 7 15.22 5.57 -2.64
CA ALA A 7 14.36 5.33 -3.79
C ALA A 7 14.30 6.55 -4.73
N ALA A 8 14.06 6.30 -6.02
CA ALA A 8 13.77 7.36 -6.98
C ALA A 8 12.54 8.17 -6.56
N SER A 9 12.53 9.46 -6.89
CA SER A 9 11.42 10.38 -6.59
C SER A 9 11.16 11.29 -7.78
N SER A 10 9.90 11.39 -8.17
CA SER A 10 9.47 12.22 -9.31
C SER A 10 9.81 13.69 -9.07
N SER A 11 10.55 14.29 -10.00
CA SER A 11 11.03 15.68 -9.90
C SER A 11 11.76 16.01 -8.59
N PHE A 12 12.30 14.99 -7.91
CA PHE A 12 12.91 15.09 -6.59
C PHE A 12 11.97 15.66 -5.50
N LEU A 13 10.65 15.51 -5.68
CA LEU A 13 9.62 16.05 -4.78
C LEU A 13 9.71 15.48 -3.36
N GLN A 14 10.08 14.20 -3.24
CA GLN A 14 10.14 13.43 -2.01
C GLN A 14 8.78 13.48 -1.27
N GLY A 15 7.71 13.18 -2.02
CA GLY A 15 6.31 13.36 -1.62
C GLY A 15 5.79 12.32 -0.62
N VAL A 16 6.59 11.97 0.37
CA VAL A 16 6.33 10.87 1.33
C VAL A 16 6.68 11.27 2.74
N THR A 17 5.87 10.84 3.70
CA THR A 17 6.15 10.88 5.15
C THR A 17 5.94 9.49 5.73
N ILE A 18 6.86 9.04 6.59
CA ILE A 18 6.74 7.79 7.34
C ILE A 18 6.47 8.13 8.80
N ILE A 19 5.35 7.66 9.35
CA ILE A 19 5.03 7.80 10.78
C ILE A 19 5.32 6.48 11.46
N ARG A 20 6.29 6.46 12.37
CA ARG A 20 6.55 5.33 13.26
C ARG A 20 5.57 5.41 14.45
N VAL A 21 4.65 4.47 14.54
CA VAL A 21 3.65 4.43 15.60
C VAL A 21 4.17 3.53 16.72
N THR A 22 4.63 4.14 17.82
CA THR A 22 5.11 3.43 19.02
C THR A 22 4.14 3.53 20.19
N ASP A 23 3.17 4.45 20.12
CA ASP A 23 2.12 4.64 21.11
C ASP A 23 1.13 3.46 21.06
N PRO A 24 0.95 2.71 22.17
CA PRO A 24 0.10 1.53 22.20
C PRO A 24 -1.38 1.86 21.98
N ASP A 25 -1.87 3.01 22.47
CA ASP A 25 -3.26 3.42 22.30
C ASP A 25 -3.53 3.76 20.84
N LYS A 26 -2.57 4.42 20.17
CA LYS A 26 -2.66 4.67 18.72
C LYS A 26 -2.59 3.38 17.92
N ARG A 27 -1.75 2.41 18.29
CA ARG A 27 -1.72 1.09 17.62
C ARG A 27 -3.06 0.37 17.77
N ALA A 28 -3.66 0.40 18.95
CA ALA A 28 -4.95 -0.22 19.17
C ALA A 28 -6.08 0.43 18.37
N ALA A 29 -6.10 1.77 18.31
CA ALA A 29 -7.05 2.49 17.47
C ALA A 29 -6.86 2.18 15.97
N LEU A 30 -5.61 2.09 15.49
CA LEU A 30 -5.31 1.77 14.09
C LEU A 30 -5.62 0.30 13.76
N ARG A 31 -5.45 -0.63 14.70
CA ARG A 31 -5.88 -2.02 14.55
C ARG A 31 -7.39 -2.11 14.30
N ALA A 32 -8.19 -1.34 15.05
CA ALA A 32 -9.64 -1.30 14.86
C ALA A 32 -10.00 -0.83 13.43
N VAL A 33 -9.31 0.21 12.93
CA VAL A 33 -9.46 0.67 11.53
C VAL A 33 -9.04 -0.42 10.53
N ALA A 34 -7.94 -1.12 10.81
CA ALA A 34 -7.36 -2.15 9.96
C ALA A 34 -8.07 -3.52 10.07
N ASN A 35 -9.39 -3.56 10.29
CA ASN A 35 -10.16 -4.81 10.40
C ASN A 35 -9.63 -5.78 11.48
N ASN A 36 -9.23 -5.24 12.63
CA ASN A 36 -8.74 -5.97 13.81
C ASN A 36 -7.52 -6.86 13.58
N GLN A 37 -6.74 -6.59 12.53
CA GLN A 37 -5.49 -7.29 12.21
C GLN A 37 -4.47 -7.18 13.37
N ALA A 38 -4.32 -8.25 14.16
CA ALA A 38 -3.56 -8.25 15.41
C ALA A 38 -2.10 -7.80 15.26
N TYR A 39 -1.46 -8.13 14.13
CA TYR A 39 -0.08 -7.73 13.84
C TYR A 39 0.14 -6.21 13.78
N VAL A 40 -0.91 -5.38 13.64
CA VAL A 40 -0.80 -3.91 13.78
C VAL A 40 -0.38 -3.50 15.20
N GLU A 41 -0.80 -4.25 16.21
CA GLU A 41 -0.37 -4.08 17.60
C GLU A 41 0.91 -4.87 17.90
N ASP A 42 0.92 -6.16 17.52
CA ASP A 42 1.93 -7.14 17.97
C ASP A 42 3.30 -7.00 17.29
N ALA A 43 3.36 -6.44 16.07
CA ALA A 43 4.62 -6.29 15.37
C ALA A 43 5.58 -5.37 16.14
N ALA A 44 6.89 -5.65 16.06
CA ALA A 44 7.89 -4.81 16.72
C ALA A 44 7.77 -3.35 16.26
N GLU A 45 7.65 -3.15 14.95
CA GLU A 45 7.45 -1.85 14.33
C GLU A 45 6.16 -1.81 13.53
N PHE A 46 5.44 -0.69 13.67
CA PHE A 46 4.33 -0.33 12.81
C PHE A 46 4.59 1.06 12.22
N LEU A 47 4.77 1.08 10.90
CA LEU A 47 5.03 2.29 10.13
C LEU A 47 3.79 2.63 9.30
N VAL A 48 3.37 3.89 9.26
CA VAL A 48 2.34 4.36 8.33
C VAL A 48 2.99 5.24 7.28
N PHE A 49 2.88 4.81 6.03
CA PHE A 49 3.41 5.51 4.87
C PHE A 49 2.32 6.43 4.31
N CYS A 50 2.63 7.72 4.28
CA CYS A 50 1.71 8.77 3.87
C CYS A 50 2.24 9.47 2.63
N ALA A 51 1.37 9.69 1.65
CA ALA A 51 1.65 10.64 0.58
C ALA A 51 1.59 12.05 1.17
N ASP A 52 2.63 12.85 0.97
CA ASP A 52 2.81 14.16 1.63
C ASP A 52 3.15 15.24 0.60
N LEU A 53 2.15 16.05 0.26
CA LEU A 53 2.32 17.28 -0.51
C LEU A 53 2.38 18.52 0.40
N SER A 54 2.00 18.39 1.67
CA SER A 54 2.03 19.50 2.63
C SER A 54 3.42 20.10 2.77
N ARG A 55 4.46 19.27 2.90
CA ARG A 55 5.85 19.74 2.98
C ARG A 55 6.29 20.54 1.74
N PRO A 56 6.25 20.02 0.50
CA PRO A 56 6.67 20.78 -0.67
C PRO A 56 5.80 22.02 -0.93
N MET A 57 4.49 21.98 -0.64
CA MET A 57 3.62 23.15 -0.78
C MET A 57 4.03 24.29 0.17
N ARG A 58 4.31 23.98 1.45
CA ARG A 58 4.83 24.98 2.39
C ARG A 58 6.15 25.57 1.93
N CYS A 59 7.06 24.75 1.37
CA CYS A 59 8.31 25.23 0.81
C CYS A 59 8.09 26.17 -0.39
N CYS A 60 7.12 25.87 -1.26
CA CYS A 60 6.75 26.74 -2.38
C CYS A 60 6.24 28.11 -1.89
N GLU A 61 5.30 28.10 -0.93
CA GLU A 61 4.74 29.31 -0.33
C GLU A 61 5.81 30.15 0.40
N GLN A 62 6.76 29.51 1.10
CA GLN A 62 7.89 30.18 1.75
C GLN A 62 8.82 30.93 0.77
N HIS A 63 8.87 30.51 -0.49
CA HIS A 63 9.66 31.16 -1.54
C HIS A 63 8.81 32.08 -2.43
N GLY A 64 7.63 32.49 -1.97
CA GLY A 64 6.76 33.43 -2.67
C GLY A 64 5.99 32.83 -3.86
N GLY A 65 6.01 31.50 -4.02
CA GLY A 65 5.20 30.80 -5.01
C GLY A 65 3.77 30.54 -4.52
N GLU A 66 2.86 30.28 -5.46
CA GLU A 66 1.52 29.79 -5.16
C GLU A 66 1.45 28.29 -5.42
N ALA A 67 1.29 27.50 -4.36
CA ALA A 67 1.18 26.05 -4.47
C ALA A 67 -0.11 25.64 -5.19
N ALA A 68 0.01 25.01 -6.37
CA ALA A 68 -1.13 24.41 -7.04
C ALA A 68 -1.68 23.25 -6.20
N LYS A 69 -2.95 23.33 -5.79
CA LYS A 69 -3.64 22.32 -4.96
C LYS A 69 -4.62 21.50 -5.79
N GLY A 70 -4.93 20.30 -5.32
CA GLY A 70 -6.02 19.48 -5.83
C GLY A 70 -5.76 18.75 -7.16
N LEU A 71 -4.57 18.88 -7.74
CA LEU A 71 -4.25 18.27 -9.03
C LEU A 71 -4.11 16.75 -8.89
N THR A 72 -4.80 16.02 -9.76
CA THR A 72 -4.69 14.55 -9.83
C THR A 72 -3.25 14.08 -10.10
N GLU A 73 -2.48 14.84 -10.89
CA GLU A 73 -1.07 14.53 -11.16
C GLU A 73 -0.21 14.49 -9.89
N GLN A 74 -0.37 15.46 -8.99
CA GLN A 74 0.40 15.50 -7.74
C GLN A 74 0.02 14.37 -6.79
N PHE A 75 -1.26 13.94 -6.81
CA PHE A 75 -1.71 12.76 -6.09
C PHE A 75 -1.00 11.50 -6.61
N ILE A 76 -0.91 11.31 -7.93
CA ILE A 76 -0.20 10.17 -8.53
C ILE A 76 1.26 10.19 -8.11
N ILE A 77 1.94 11.34 -8.26
CA ILE A 77 3.35 11.51 -7.89
C ILE A 77 3.60 11.12 -6.42
N ALA A 78 2.88 11.73 -5.47
CA ALA A 78 3.12 11.50 -4.05
C ALA A 78 2.81 10.04 -3.64
N THR A 79 1.80 9.43 -4.26
CA THR A 79 1.43 8.03 -4.01
C THR A 79 2.49 7.07 -4.54
N VAL A 80 3.02 7.32 -5.75
CA VAL A 80 4.08 6.51 -6.35
C VAL A 80 5.38 6.63 -5.57
N ASP A 81 5.82 7.85 -5.24
CA ASP A 81 7.00 8.09 -4.38
C ASP A 81 6.89 7.29 -3.07
N THR A 82 5.71 7.34 -2.43
CA THR A 82 5.44 6.60 -1.19
C THR A 82 5.58 5.09 -1.35
N ALA A 83 5.07 4.52 -2.44
CA ALA A 83 5.18 3.09 -2.72
C ALA A 83 6.63 2.64 -2.99
N LEU A 84 7.40 3.43 -3.74
CA LEU A 84 8.82 3.15 -4.02
C LEU A 84 9.66 3.15 -2.73
N TYR A 85 9.45 4.15 -1.87
CA TYR A 85 10.12 4.25 -0.58
C TYR A 85 9.81 3.03 0.30
N ALA A 86 8.54 2.64 0.36
CA ALA A 86 8.12 1.48 1.15
C ALA A 86 8.75 0.19 0.65
N GLN A 87 8.76 -0.04 -0.67
CA GLN A 87 9.27 -1.29 -1.23
C GLN A 87 10.79 -1.43 -1.06
N ASN A 88 11.55 -0.34 -1.21
CA ASN A 88 12.99 -0.36 -0.89
C ASN A 88 13.24 -0.69 0.59
N LEU A 89 12.43 -0.13 1.50
CA LEU A 89 12.52 -0.44 2.92
C LEU A 89 12.20 -1.92 3.19
N VAL A 90 11.18 -2.47 2.53
CA VAL A 90 10.80 -3.88 2.63
C VAL A 90 11.96 -4.79 2.23
N ILE A 91 12.58 -4.56 1.07
CA ILE A 91 13.73 -5.34 0.60
C ILE A 91 14.88 -5.29 1.62
N ALA A 92 15.16 -4.11 2.17
CA ALA A 92 16.20 -3.94 3.19
C ALA A 92 15.85 -4.61 4.53
N ALA A 93 14.57 -4.66 4.91
CA ALA A 93 14.12 -5.34 6.11
C ALA A 93 14.24 -6.86 5.97
N GLU A 94 13.78 -7.42 4.85
CA GLU A 94 13.86 -8.85 4.55
C GLU A 94 15.32 -9.31 4.41
N SER A 95 16.20 -8.50 3.81
CA SER A 95 17.65 -8.82 3.74
C SER A 95 18.34 -8.81 5.11
N ALA A 96 17.77 -8.12 6.09
CA ALA A 96 18.20 -8.15 7.49
C ALA A 96 17.51 -9.25 8.33
N GLY A 97 16.71 -10.12 7.70
CA GLY A 97 16.02 -11.23 8.36
C GLY A 97 14.74 -10.84 9.11
N LEU A 98 14.17 -9.68 8.82
CA LEU A 98 12.87 -9.27 9.35
C LEU A 98 11.73 -9.75 8.44
N GLY A 99 10.59 -10.09 9.04
CA GLY A 99 9.32 -10.29 8.35
C GLY A 99 8.57 -8.98 8.22
N ILE A 100 7.74 -8.88 7.17
CA ILE A 100 6.94 -7.69 6.85
C ILE A 100 5.50 -8.03 6.52
N CYS A 101 4.59 -7.08 6.72
CA CYS A 101 3.21 -7.17 6.21
C CYS A 101 2.64 -5.79 5.90
N TYR A 102 2.23 -5.56 4.64
CA TYR A 102 1.54 -4.34 4.23
C TYR A 102 0.10 -4.30 4.72
N ILE A 103 -0.32 -3.18 5.30
CA ILE A 103 -1.65 -2.97 5.88
C ILE A 103 -2.44 -1.97 5.04
N GLY A 104 -2.99 -2.43 3.92
CA GLY A 104 -3.88 -1.63 3.08
C GLY A 104 -5.24 -1.34 3.72
N ALA A 105 -5.62 -2.10 4.75
CA ALA A 105 -6.90 -1.96 5.45
C ALA A 105 -7.04 -0.65 6.24
N LEU A 106 -5.96 0.12 6.44
CA LEU A 106 -6.09 1.49 6.95
C LEU A 106 -7.03 2.35 6.10
N ARG A 107 -7.19 2.02 4.81
CA ARG A 107 -8.11 2.69 3.89
C ARG A 107 -9.57 2.27 4.06
N ASN A 108 -9.89 1.38 5.00
CA ASN A 108 -11.27 1.07 5.34
C ASN A 108 -11.93 2.27 6.04
N ASP A 109 -11.21 2.97 6.91
CA ASP A 109 -11.61 4.27 7.46
C ASP A 109 -10.41 5.24 7.46
N PRO A 110 -10.10 5.82 6.29
CA PRO A 110 -8.92 6.67 6.13
C PRO A 110 -9.09 8.01 6.89
N ALA A 111 -10.33 8.46 7.11
CA ALA A 111 -10.61 9.66 7.90
C ALA A 111 -10.23 9.44 9.36
N LYS A 112 -10.61 8.30 9.95
CA LYS A 112 -10.21 7.95 11.31
C LYS A 112 -8.70 7.73 11.43
N ALA A 113 -8.07 7.08 10.45
CA ALA A 113 -6.62 6.93 10.42
C ALA A 113 -5.91 8.30 10.40
N THR A 114 -6.38 9.25 9.58
CA THR A 114 -5.88 10.64 9.56
C THR A 114 -6.03 11.32 10.91
N GLU A 115 -7.18 11.20 11.57
CA GLU A 115 -7.42 11.77 12.92
C GLU A 115 -6.43 11.21 13.96
N ILE A 116 -6.30 9.88 14.04
CA ILE A 116 -5.41 9.21 15.02
C ILE A 116 -3.96 9.66 14.84
N LEU A 117 -3.53 9.80 13.58
CA LEU A 117 -2.17 10.19 13.23
C LEU A 117 -1.94 11.70 13.24
N GLY A 118 -3.01 12.50 13.35
CA GLY A 118 -2.93 13.96 13.31
C GLY A 118 -2.43 14.50 11.97
N LEU A 119 -2.85 13.87 10.86
CA LEU A 119 -2.37 14.28 9.52
C LEU A 119 -3.01 15.63 9.12
N PRO A 120 -2.21 16.59 8.63
CA PRO A 120 -2.74 17.84 8.11
C PRO A 120 -3.33 17.63 6.71
N GLN A 121 -3.99 18.67 6.19
CA GLN A 121 -4.36 18.75 4.77
C GLN A 121 -3.15 18.47 3.86
N GLN A 122 -3.40 17.91 2.68
CA GLN A 122 -2.38 17.52 1.70
C GLN A 122 -1.45 16.40 2.20
N VAL A 123 -1.90 15.62 3.20
CA VAL A 123 -1.27 14.38 3.63
C VAL A 123 -2.33 13.30 3.82
N TYR A 124 -2.13 12.10 3.26
CA TYR A 124 -3.05 10.99 3.49
C TYR A 124 -2.31 9.65 3.67
N PRO A 125 -2.85 8.71 4.48
CA PRO A 125 -2.21 7.43 4.73
C PRO A 125 -2.47 6.47 3.55
N VAL A 126 -1.40 6.05 2.86
CA VAL A 126 -1.49 5.12 1.72
C VAL A 126 -1.66 3.69 2.24
N PHE A 127 -0.81 3.27 3.18
CA PHE A 127 -0.87 1.97 3.85
C PHE A 127 -0.02 1.97 5.14
N GLY A 128 -0.30 1.02 6.01
CA GLY A 128 0.61 0.64 7.09
C GLY A 128 1.62 -0.41 6.64
N LEU A 129 2.67 -0.62 7.44
CA LEU A 129 3.67 -1.67 7.27
C LEU A 129 4.07 -2.18 8.66
N CYS A 130 3.76 -3.45 8.92
CA CYS A 130 4.25 -4.16 10.09
C CYS A 130 5.65 -4.71 9.78
N LEU A 131 6.59 -4.58 10.71
CA LEU A 131 7.91 -5.20 10.64
C LEU A 131 8.27 -5.84 11.99
N GLY A 132 8.97 -6.97 11.95
CA GLY A 132 9.46 -7.61 13.16
C GLY A 132 10.20 -8.91 12.88
N HIS A 133 10.66 -9.58 13.94
CA HIS A 133 11.22 -10.91 13.80
C HIS A 133 10.10 -11.91 13.50
N PRO A 134 10.17 -12.65 12.39
CA PRO A 134 9.08 -13.53 11.99
C PRO A 134 8.94 -14.69 12.98
N ALA A 135 7.71 -14.96 13.40
CA ALA A 135 7.34 -16.15 14.18
C ALA A 135 6.69 -17.24 13.29
N GLN A 136 6.65 -17.01 11.98
CA GLN A 136 6.01 -17.85 10.97
C GLN A 136 6.83 -17.81 9.69
N ASP A 137 6.81 -18.89 8.93
CA ASP A 137 7.45 -19.02 7.61
C ASP A 137 6.41 -19.49 6.58
N PRO A 138 5.56 -18.58 6.07
CA PRO A 138 4.46 -18.94 5.17
C PRO A 138 4.97 -19.34 3.79
N GLU A 139 4.24 -20.24 3.12
CA GLU A 139 4.62 -20.69 1.77
C GLU A 139 4.56 -19.55 0.76
N VAL A 140 5.52 -19.51 -0.16
CA VAL A 140 5.58 -18.51 -1.23
C VAL A 140 4.35 -18.66 -2.14
N LYS A 141 3.48 -17.65 -2.12
CA LYS A 141 2.33 -17.59 -3.03
C LYS A 141 2.81 -17.38 -4.46
N PRO A 142 2.38 -18.19 -5.44
CA PRO A 142 2.67 -17.97 -6.85
C PRO A 142 2.27 -16.56 -7.33
N ARG A 143 2.86 -16.11 -8.44
CA ARG A 143 2.52 -14.86 -9.13
C ARG A 143 2.04 -15.19 -10.54
N LEU A 144 1.29 -14.26 -11.13
CA LEU A 144 0.88 -14.35 -12.53
C LEU A 144 2.10 -14.62 -13.43
N PRO A 145 1.94 -15.41 -14.51
CA PRO A 145 3.00 -15.60 -15.49
C PRO A 145 3.49 -14.28 -16.06
N VAL A 146 4.78 -14.20 -16.35
CA VAL A 146 5.40 -12.97 -16.91
C VAL A 146 4.72 -12.56 -18.23
N SER A 147 4.26 -13.52 -19.05
CA SER A 147 3.53 -13.25 -20.29
C SER A 147 2.21 -12.48 -20.09
N VAL A 148 1.62 -12.54 -18.90
CA VAL A 148 0.43 -11.76 -18.54
C VAL A 148 0.80 -10.32 -18.15
N THR A 149 1.92 -10.12 -17.45
CA THR A 149 2.29 -8.80 -16.91
C THR A 149 3.25 -8.00 -17.78
N LEU A 150 4.04 -8.66 -18.63
CA LEU A 150 5.02 -8.04 -19.53
C LEU A 150 4.50 -8.15 -20.97
N LYS A 151 4.29 -7.01 -21.61
CA LYS A 151 3.87 -6.92 -23.01
C LYS A 151 4.95 -6.24 -23.84
N GLU A 152 5.09 -6.69 -25.08
CA GLU A 152 6.03 -6.10 -26.02
C GLU A 152 5.33 -5.04 -26.86
N ASN A 153 5.85 -3.81 -26.83
CA ASN A 153 5.40 -2.64 -27.60
C ASN A 153 3.99 -2.10 -27.25
N SER A 154 2.97 -2.96 -27.19
CA SER A 154 1.57 -2.58 -27.01
C SER A 154 0.87 -3.46 -25.98
N TYR A 155 -0.19 -2.94 -25.37
CA TYR A 155 -1.10 -3.76 -24.58
C TYR A 155 -1.76 -4.82 -25.50
N SER A 156 -1.74 -6.08 -25.08
CA SER A 156 -2.42 -7.18 -25.76
C SER A 156 -2.91 -8.19 -24.73
N THR A 157 -4.11 -8.72 -24.98
CA THR A 157 -4.71 -9.82 -24.22
C THR A 157 -4.52 -11.17 -24.90
N ASP A 158 -3.76 -11.22 -26.01
CA ASP A 158 -3.54 -12.46 -26.76
C ASP A 158 -2.85 -13.50 -25.87
N GLY A 159 -3.45 -14.68 -25.75
CA GLY A 159 -2.94 -15.77 -24.91
C GLY A 159 -3.12 -15.58 -23.40
N GLU A 160 -3.77 -14.49 -22.95
CA GLU A 160 -3.98 -14.27 -21.51
C GLU A 160 -4.98 -15.27 -20.92
N ASP A 161 -6.06 -15.59 -21.63
CA ASP A 161 -7.10 -16.49 -21.13
C ASP A 161 -6.52 -17.89 -20.85
N GLU A 162 -5.72 -18.44 -21.77
CA GLU A 162 -5.04 -19.72 -21.57
C GLU A 162 -4.02 -19.64 -20.42
N ALA A 163 -3.19 -18.59 -20.38
CA ALA A 163 -2.18 -18.42 -19.33
C ALA A 163 -2.81 -18.23 -17.93
N ILE A 164 -3.96 -17.56 -17.84
CA ILE A 164 -4.72 -17.39 -16.61
C ILE A 164 -5.38 -18.69 -16.19
N ALA A 165 -5.90 -19.49 -17.13
CA ALA A 165 -6.47 -20.81 -16.82
C ALA A 165 -5.42 -21.77 -16.23
N ASP A 166 -4.20 -21.80 -16.80
CA ASP A 166 -3.08 -22.57 -16.24
C ASP A 166 -2.68 -22.06 -14.86
N TYR A 167 -2.64 -20.74 -14.68
CA TYR A 167 -2.32 -20.13 -13.40
C TYR A 167 -3.39 -20.40 -12.33
N ASP A 168 -4.67 -20.46 -12.70
CA ASP A 168 -5.75 -20.82 -11.80
C ASP A 168 -5.57 -22.23 -11.25
N GLU A 169 -5.12 -23.18 -12.06
CA GLU A 169 -4.86 -24.54 -11.60
C GLU A 169 -3.65 -24.61 -10.66
N ALA A 170 -2.58 -23.86 -10.97
CA ALA A 170 -1.45 -23.70 -10.05
C ALA A 170 -1.87 -23.10 -8.71
N MET A 171 -2.81 -22.13 -8.73
CA MET A 171 -3.34 -21.51 -7.52
C MET A 171 -4.26 -22.43 -6.71
N ARG A 172 -5.10 -23.24 -7.36
CA ARG A 172 -5.91 -24.26 -6.67
C ARG A 172 -5.00 -25.27 -5.98
N THR A 173 -3.96 -25.74 -6.69
CA THR A 173 -2.94 -26.64 -6.13
C THR A 173 -2.22 -25.99 -4.95
N TYR A 174 -1.80 -24.73 -5.08
CA TYR A 174 -1.16 -23.99 -3.99
C TYR A 174 -2.07 -23.94 -2.74
N TYR A 175 -3.31 -23.47 -2.88
CA TYR A 175 -4.20 -23.33 -1.73
C TYR A 175 -4.64 -24.68 -1.11
N ALA A 176 -4.73 -25.74 -1.92
CA ALA A 176 -5.02 -27.09 -1.42
C ALA A 176 -3.89 -27.65 -0.54
N ASN A 177 -2.65 -27.23 -0.79
CA ASN A 177 -1.45 -27.74 -0.11
C ASN A 177 -0.89 -26.80 0.98
N ARG A 178 -1.59 -25.71 1.33
CA ARG A 178 -1.12 -24.81 2.40
C ARG A 178 -1.26 -25.43 3.78
N SER A 179 -0.35 -25.06 4.67
CA SER A 179 -0.42 -25.37 6.10
C SER A 179 -1.57 -24.66 6.84
N ALA A 180 -2.06 -23.53 6.32
CA ALA A 180 -3.16 -22.75 6.90
C ALA A 180 -4.04 -22.09 5.82
N ASN A 181 -5.30 -21.83 6.16
CA ASN A 181 -6.30 -21.24 5.25
C ASN A 181 -6.48 -22.04 3.94
N ILE A 182 -6.56 -23.37 4.06
CA ILE A 182 -6.77 -24.30 2.95
C ILE A 182 -8.09 -23.99 2.25
N LYS A 183 -8.04 -23.92 0.91
CA LYS A 183 -9.22 -23.70 0.07
C LYS A 183 -8.96 -24.21 -1.35
N ILE A 184 -10.02 -24.39 -2.11
CA ILE A 184 -9.94 -24.71 -3.55
C ILE A 184 -10.42 -23.47 -4.28
N GLN A 185 -9.47 -22.63 -4.69
CA GLN A 185 -9.76 -21.34 -5.30
C GLN A 185 -8.70 -21.01 -6.36
N GLY A 186 -9.11 -20.62 -7.56
CA GLY A 186 -8.22 -20.04 -8.56
C GLY A 186 -7.93 -18.57 -8.23
N TRP A 187 -7.16 -17.92 -9.07
CA TRP A 187 -6.95 -16.48 -8.99
C TRP A 187 -8.11 -15.71 -9.62
N SER A 188 -8.59 -16.12 -10.80
CA SER A 188 -9.62 -15.39 -11.55
C SER A 188 -10.95 -15.28 -10.79
N ASP A 189 -11.42 -16.38 -10.19
CA ASP A 189 -12.63 -16.40 -9.36
C ASP A 189 -12.43 -15.65 -8.04
N GLN A 190 -11.20 -15.66 -7.48
CA GLN A 190 -10.86 -14.79 -6.35
C GLN A 190 -10.98 -13.31 -6.72
N MET A 191 -10.49 -12.91 -7.90
CA MET A 191 -10.58 -11.52 -8.36
C MET A 191 -12.02 -11.10 -8.65
N ALA A 192 -12.84 -11.98 -9.25
CA ALA A 192 -14.26 -11.73 -9.46
C ALA A 192 -14.98 -11.44 -8.14
N GLY A 193 -14.68 -12.21 -7.09
CA GLY A 193 -15.22 -11.98 -5.75
C GLY A 193 -14.73 -10.68 -5.10
N LEU A 194 -13.43 -10.37 -5.25
CA LEU A 194 -12.80 -9.20 -4.62
C LEU A 194 -13.28 -7.89 -5.25
N LEU A 195 -13.18 -7.77 -6.57
CA LEU A 195 -13.56 -6.56 -7.31
C LEU A 195 -15.07 -6.32 -7.28
N GLY A 196 -15.88 -7.37 -7.11
CA GLY A 196 -17.33 -7.24 -6.95
C GLY A 196 -17.79 -6.77 -5.56
N LYS A 197 -16.93 -6.75 -4.53
CA LYS A 197 -17.33 -6.47 -3.14
C LYS A 197 -16.52 -5.36 -2.45
N GLU A 198 -15.19 -5.34 -2.63
CA GLU A 198 -14.28 -4.47 -1.86
C GLU A 198 -13.90 -3.20 -2.64
N GLY A 199 -14.85 -2.30 -2.85
CA GLY A 199 -14.62 -1.08 -3.64
C GLY A 199 -14.05 0.13 -2.89
N ARG A 200 -14.25 0.21 -1.56
CA ARG A 200 -13.99 1.41 -0.73
C ARG A 200 -14.45 2.72 -1.43
N PRO A 201 -15.74 2.82 -1.81
CA PRO A 201 -16.24 3.93 -2.64
C PRO A 201 -16.10 5.31 -1.98
N HIS A 202 -15.95 5.35 -0.65
CA HIS A 202 -15.72 6.57 0.13
C HIS A 202 -14.36 7.23 -0.10
N MET A 203 -13.40 6.52 -0.72
CA MET A 203 -12.03 7.04 -0.91
C MET A 203 -11.98 8.33 -1.72
N LEU A 204 -12.81 8.50 -2.76
CA LEU A 204 -12.84 9.73 -3.55
C LEU A 204 -13.21 10.94 -2.68
N GLY A 205 -14.32 10.83 -1.93
CA GLY A 205 -14.77 11.90 -1.04
C GLY A 205 -13.76 12.18 0.08
N PHE A 206 -13.12 11.14 0.64
CA PHE A 206 -12.05 11.32 1.61
C PHE A 206 -10.85 12.08 1.02
N LEU A 207 -10.33 11.67 -0.15
CA LEU A 207 -9.18 12.32 -0.76
C LEU A 207 -9.47 13.78 -1.09
N GLN A 208 -10.66 14.08 -1.59
CA GLN A 208 -11.13 15.46 -1.81
C GLN A 208 -11.17 16.26 -0.52
N SER A 209 -11.63 15.67 0.59
CA SER A 209 -11.63 16.31 1.91
C SER A 209 -10.23 16.58 2.49
N GLN A 210 -9.21 15.86 2.00
CA GLN A 210 -7.79 16.07 2.31
C GLN A 210 -7.06 16.96 1.29
N GLY A 211 -7.80 17.54 0.33
CA GLY A 211 -7.26 18.46 -0.67
C GLY A 211 -6.59 17.80 -1.87
N PHE A 212 -6.75 16.49 -2.06
CA PHE A 212 -6.31 15.76 -3.24
C PHE A 212 -7.45 15.63 -4.26
N ILE A 213 -7.12 15.50 -5.54
CA ILE A 213 -8.08 15.15 -6.63
C ILE A 213 -9.37 15.99 -6.63
N THR A 214 -9.26 17.29 -6.34
CA THR A 214 -10.39 18.24 -6.39
C THR A 214 -10.53 18.91 -7.76
N ARG A 215 -9.58 18.69 -8.68
CA ARG A 215 -9.63 19.16 -10.07
C ARG A 215 -8.72 18.36 -11.00
#